data_AF-A0A6N8I273-F1
#
_entry.id   AF-A0A6N8I273-F1
#
_cell.length_a   1.000
_cell.length_b   1.000
_cell.length_c   1.000
_cell.angle_alpha   90.00
_cell.angle_beta   90.00
_cell.angle_gamma   90.00
#
_symmetry.space_group_name_H-M   'P 1'
#
loop_
_entity.id
_entity.type
_entity.pdbx_description
1 polymer ?
#
loop_
_entity_poly.entity_id
_entity_poly.type
_entity_poly.pdbx_seq_one_letter_code
_entity_poly.pdbx_strand_id
1 'polypeptide(L)'
;MGAGQESQAVFSKEYENLTEQIYTISAGDYANTALVAGEGEGTERTFISITGGSGETRHEIFVDAKDLRAEDFGSDYIDTLIFRGQSKLSEQAIRYSFDTSINPHGNLTYKIDFDLGQTVKVISKAWGVSMTTRITEVEETYDADGQSISVVFGKAELTIAQKIRSDLSEVKTAIFAPTGISEIAQAIGTVEETLGIVEETLGDLTEVDSEIQGDSV
;
A
#
# COMPACT_ATOMS: atom_id res chain seq x y z
N MET A 1 0.20 16.90 -11.61
CA MET A 1 -0.83 15.84 -11.56
C MET A 1 -1.98 16.30 -12.45
N GLY A 2 -2.08 15.77 -13.67
CA GLY A 2 -3.19 16.10 -14.57
C GLY A 2 -4.49 15.53 -14.00
N ALA A 3 -5.54 16.35 -13.96
CA ALA A 3 -6.88 15.90 -13.60
C ALA A 3 -7.27 14.74 -14.53
N GLY A 4 -7.74 13.62 -13.98
CA GLY A 4 -8.27 12.51 -14.78
C GLY A 4 -9.43 13.03 -15.61
N GLN A 5 -9.23 13.08 -16.93
CA GLN A 5 -10.24 13.58 -17.85
C GLN A 5 -11.27 12.47 -18.08
N GLU A 6 -12.55 12.79 -17.94
CA GLU A 6 -13.64 11.86 -18.25
C GLU A 6 -13.76 11.74 -19.77
N SER A 7 -13.80 10.52 -20.29
CA SER A 7 -14.10 10.25 -21.70
C SER A 7 -15.53 9.75 -21.84
N GLN A 8 -16.16 10.08 -22.97
CA GLN A 8 -17.49 9.59 -23.32
C GLN A 8 -17.46 8.16 -23.90
N ALA A 9 -16.28 7.55 -24.01
CA ALA A 9 -16.11 6.21 -24.54
C ALA A 9 -16.83 5.18 -23.66
N VAL A 10 -17.59 4.31 -24.33
CA VAL A 10 -18.28 3.18 -23.70
C VAL A 10 -17.79 1.89 -24.33
N PHE A 11 -17.05 1.10 -23.54
CA PHE A 11 -16.49 -0.18 -23.95
C PHE A 11 -17.48 -1.29 -23.66
N SER A 12 -17.81 -2.07 -24.69
CA SER A 12 -18.86 -3.07 -24.66
C SER A 12 -18.74 -4.01 -25.84
N LYS A 13 -18.72 -5.32 -25.60
CA LYS A 13 -18.72 -6.31 -26.68
C LYS A 13 -19.98 -6.17 -27.55
N GLU A 14 -21.10 -5.75 -26.96
CA GLU A 14 -22.36 -5.52 -27.67
C GLU A 14 -22.35 -4.26 -28.56
N TYR A 15 -21.36 -3.39 -28.41
CA TYR A 15 -21.13 -2.26 -29.31
C TYR A 15 -20.06 -2.58 -30.36
N GLU A 16 -19.62 -3.84 -30.42
CA GLU A 16 -18.63 -4.35 -31.38
C GLU A 16 -17.29 -3.60 -31.34
N ASN A 17 -17.00 -2.94 -30.22
CA ASN A 17 -15.76 -2.21 -30.01
C ASN A 17 -14.73 -2.95 -29.16
N LEU A 18 -15.12 -4.11 -28.61
CA LEU A 18 -14.23 -5.07 -27.97
C LEU A 18 -14.24 -6.37 -28.76
N THR A 19 -13.05 -6.86 -29.15
CA THR A 19 -12.86 -8.19 -29.72
C THR A 19 -12.81 -9.25 -28.62
N GLU A 20 -12.08 -8.95 -27.54
CA GLU A 20 -11.90 -9.82 -26.38
C GLU A 20 -12.14 -9.08 -25.07
N GLN A 21 -12.59 -9.82 -24.06
CA GLN A 21 -12.83 -9.30 -22.71
C GLN A 21 -12.53 -10.41 -21.70
N ILE A 22 -11.69 -10.11 -20.72
CA ILE A 22 -11.40 -10.95 -19.55
C ILE A 22 -11.78 -10.13 -18.32
N TYR A 23 -12.60 -10.71 -17.45
CA TYR A 23 -13.00 -10.09 -16.19
C TYR A 23 -12.43 -10.88 -15.02
N THR A 24 -11.58 -10.23 -14.23
CA THR A 24 -10.93 -10.84 -13.07
C THR A 24 -11.44 -10.20 -11.79
N ILE A 25 -11.85 -11.04 -10.84
CA ILE A 25 -12.24 -10.66 -9.49
C ILE A 25 -11.21 -11.22 -8.52
N SER A 26 -10.52 -10.34 -7.80
CA SER A 26 -9.64 -10.74 -6.70
C SER A 26 -10.23 -10.30 -5.38
N ALA A 27 -10.68 -11.28 -4.60
CA ALA A 27 -11.29 -11.11 -3.28
C ALA A 27 -10.63 -12.01 -2.22
N GLY A 28 -9.47 -12.61 -2.51
CA GLY A 28 -8.80 -13.56 -1.61
C GLY A 28 -8.47 -12.98 -0.25
N ASP A 29 -8.00 -11.73 -0.23
CA ASP A 29 -7.66 -11.00 0.99
C ASP A 29 -8.78 -10.03 1.43
N TYR A 30 -9.97 -10.14 0.86
CA TYR A 30 -11.05 -9.17 1.10
C TYR A 30 -11.39 -9.05 2.58
N ALA A 31 -11.45 -7.80 3.05
CA ALA A 31 -11.89 -7.47 4.39
C ALA A 31 -12.72 -6.18 4.41
N ASN A 32 -13.73 -6.16 5.25
CA ASN A 32 -14.59 -5.01 5.47
C ASN A 32 -14.73 -4.64 6.95
N THR A 33 -14.21 -5.49 7.85
CA THR A 33 -14.13 -5.25 9.28
C THR A 33 -12.67 -5.33 9.72
N ALA A 34 -12.23 -4.41 10.58
CA ALA A 34 -10.89 -4.42 11.14
C ALA A 34 -10.93 -4.34 12.66
N LEU A 35 -10.17 -5.21 13.32
CA LEU A 35 -9.82 -5.08 14.73
C LEU A 35 -8.42 -4.50 14.82
N VAL A 36 -8.33 -3.23 15.22
CA VAL A 36 -7.07 -2.49 15.38
C VAL A 36 -6.63 -2.58 16.82
N ALA A 37 -5.40 -3.02 17.05
CA ALA A 37 -4.83 -3.24 18.37
C ALA A 37 -3.66 -2.27 18.60
N GLY A 38 -3.91 -1.22 19.37
CA GLY A 38 -2.94 -0.20 19.74
C GLY A 38 -1.98 -0.64 20.85
N GLU A 39 -1.46 0.34 21.58
CA GLU A 39 -0.51 0.15 22.67
C GLU A 39 -1.14 -0.52 23.89
N GLY A 40 -0.28 -1.01 24.78
CA GLY A 40 -0.64 -1.78 25.97
C GLY A 40 -0.50 -3.30 25.77
N GLU A 41 -0.72 -4.04 26.85
CA GLU A 41 -0.63 -5.51 26.88
C GLU A 41 -1.86 -6.08 27.59
N GLY A 42 -2.30 -7.28 27.17
CA GLY A 42 -3.43 -7.97 27.78
C GLY A 42 -4.71 -7.11 27.85
N THR A 43 -5.21 -6.88 29.06
CA THR A 43 -6.44 -6.09 29.31
C THR A 43 -6.23 -4.59 29.20
N GLU A 44 -4.99 -4.12 29.27
CA GLU A 44 -4.67 -2.69 29.12
C GLU A 44 -4.38 -2.32 27.66
N ARG A 45 -4.42 -3.31 26.75
CA ARG A 45 -4.26 -3.06 25.32
C ARG A 45 -5.49 -2.34 24.75
N THR A 46 -5.25 -1.26 24.03
CA THR A 46 -6.32 -0.49 23.37
C THR A 46 -6.79 -1.22 22.11
N PHE A 47 -8.10 -1.46 21.99
CA PHE A 47 -8.69 -2.07 20.80
C PHE A 47 -9.77 -1.18 20.20
N ILE A 48 -9.74 -1.04 18.89
CA ILE A 48 -10.75 -0.34 18.09
C ILE A 48 -11.27 -1.27 17.02
N SER A 49 -12.60 -1.35 16.91
CA SER A 49 -13.27 -2.15 15.89
C SER A 49 -13.92 -1.25 14.84
N ILE A 50 -13.49 -1.40 13.59
CA ILE A 50 -14.15 -0.81 12.43
C ILE A 50 -15.06 -1.90 11.87
N THR A 51 -16.38 -1.70 11.94
CA THR A 51 -17.33 -2.73 11.51
C THR A 51 -17.86 -2.43 10.11
N GLY A 52 -17.76 -3.41 9.22
CA GLY A 52 -18.42 -3.42 7.92
C GLY A 52 -19.12 -4.76 7.70
N GLY A 53 -20.45 -4.73 7.51
CA GLY A 53 -21.24 -5.94 7.34
C GLY A 53 -21.52 -6.71 8.64
N SER A 54 -22.24 -7.82 8.52
CA SER A 54 -22.65 -8.67 9.65
C SER A 54 -22.87 -10.11 9.21
N GLY A 55 -22.66 -11.07 10.11
CA GLY A 55 -22.86 -12.49 9.78
C GLY A 55 -21.88 -12.96 8.71
N GLU A 56 -22.39 -13.64 7.68
CA GLU A 56 -21.58 -14.20 6.58
C GLU A 56 -20.92 -13.13 5.71
N THR A 57 -21.47 -11.91 5.67
CA THR A 57 -20.85 -10.80 4.92
C THR A 57 -19.70 -10.14 5.67
N ARG A 58 -19.36 -10.57 6.88
CA ARG A 58 -18.32 -9.96 7.71
C ARG A 58 -16.98 -10.66 7.45
N HIS A 59 -16.06 -9.92 6.85
CA HIS A 59 -14.68 -10.36 6.62
C HIS A 59 -13.73 -9.51 7.45
N GLU A 60 -13.04 -10.13 8.39
CA GLU A 60 -12.28 -9.44 9.44
C GLU A 60 -10.76 -9.54 9.24
N ILE A 61 -10.07 -8.43 9.44
CA ILE A 61 -8.61 -8.36 9.55
C ILE A 61 -8.18 -7.89 10.94
N PHE A 62 -7.05 -8.41 11.39
CA PHE A 62 -6.37 -7.90 12.58
C PHE A 62 -5.26 -6.94 12.15
N VAL A 63 -5.24 -5.76 12.76
CA VAL A 63 -4.25 -4.72 12.47
C VAL A 63 -3.47 -4.41 13.74
N ASP A 64 -2.20 -4.83 13.78
CA ASP A 64 -1.30 -4.43 14.85
C ASP A 64 -0.85 -2.98 14.62
N ALA A 65 -1.16 -2.13 15.60
CA ALA A 65 -0.87 -0.71 15.60
C ALA A 65 -0.15 -0.31 16.90
N LYS A 66 0.60 -1.25 17.51
CA LYS A 66 1.38 -1.03 18.74
C LYS A 66 2.44 0.06 18.59
N ASP A 67 2.85 0.37 17.36
CA ASP A 67 3.75 1.48 17.04
C ASP A 67 3.13 2.86 17.34
N LEU A 68 1.81 2.96 17.38
CA LEU A 68 1.11 4.20 17.71
C LEU A 68 0.92 4.29 19.23
N ARG A 69 1.49 5.34 19.86
CA ARG A 69 1.42 5.57 21.31
C ARG A 69 0.50 6.72 21.68
N ALA A 70 -0.26 6.59 22.76
CA ALA A 70 -1.16 7.67 23.17
C ALA A 70 -0.40 8.92 23.60
N GLU A 71 0.86 8.80 24.05
CA GLU A 71 1.70 9.95 24.38
C GLU A 71 2.06 10.83 23.16
N ASP A 72 2.11 10.23 21.96
CA ASP A 72 2.42 10.94 20.71
C ASP A 72 1.23 11.71 20.14
N PHE A 73 0.06 11.09 20.23
CA PHE A 73 -1.14 11.54 19.56
C PHE A 73 -2.15 12.18 20.52
N GLY A 74 -1.96 12.01 21.83
CA GLY A 74 -2.81 12.60 22.87
C GLY A 74 -4.30 12.28 22.65
N SER A 75 -5.10 13.32 22.45
CA SER A 75 -6.53 13.18 22.14
C SER A 75 -6.82 12.48 20.82
N ASP A 76 -5.90 12.57 19.86
CA ASP A 76 -6.08 12.10 18.49
C ASP A 76 -5.66 10.62 18.34
N TYR A 77 -5.29 9.98 19.44
CA TYR A 77 -4.80 8.61 19.46
C TYR A 77 -5.79 7.63 18.84
N ILE A 78 -7.06 7.71 19.26
CA ILE A 78 -8.12 6.83 18.77
C ILE A 78 -8.38 7.07 17.27
N ASP A 79 -8.41 8.34 16.83
CA ASP A 79 -8.59 8.69 15.42
C ASP A 79 -7.44 8.19 14.55
N THR A 80 -6.22 8.18 15.09
CA THR A 80 -5.04 7.64 14.42
C THR A 80 -5.13 6.12 14.25
N LEU A 81 -5.59 5.39 15.28
CA LEU A 81 -5.86 3.96 15.19
C LEU A 81 -6.96 3.65 14.16
N ILE A 82 -8.04 4.45 14.14
CA ILE A 82 -9.12 4.34 13.15
C ILE A 82 -8.54 4.54 11.74
N PHE A 83 -7.72 5.57 11.54
CA PHE A 83 -7.10 5.85 10.25
C PHE A 83 -6.21 4.69 9.77
N ARG A 84 -5.39 4.10 10.65
CA ARG A 84 -4.58 2.91 10.33
C ARG A 84 -5.47 1.74 9.91
N GLY A 85 -6.56 1.47 10.63
CA GLY A 85 -7.52 0.43 10.26
C GLY A 85 -8.20 0.68 8.92
N GLN A 86 -8.63 1.92 8.64
CA GLN A 86 -9.24 2.29 7.36
C GLN A 86 -8.25 2.18 6.20
N SER A 87 -6.98 2.53 6.42
CA SER A 87 -5.91 2.36 5.44
C SER A 87 -5.75 0.89 5.07
N LYS A 88 -5.64 0.01 6.07
CA LYS A 88 -5.56 -1.45 5.83
C LYS A 88 -6.79 -2.02 5.16
N LEU A 89 -8.01 -1.63 5.55
CA LEU A 89 -9.23 -2.06 4.86
C LEU A 89 -9.28 -1.61 3.40
N SER A 90 -8.73 -0.43 3.09
CA SER A 90 -8.67 0.07 1.71
C SER A 90 -7.73 -0.75 0.81
N GLU A 91 -6.68 -1.34 1.38
CA GLU A 91 -5.79 -2.29 0.69
C GLU A 91 -6.49 -3.63 0.41
N GLN A 92 -7.39 -4.02 1.32
CA GLN A 92 -8.18 -5.27 1.28
C GLN A 92 -9.54 -5.12 0.59
N ALA A 93 -9.73 -4.08 -0.22
CA ALA A 93 -10.93 -3.97 -1.03
C ALA A 93 -10.94 -5.02 -2.16
N ILE A 94 -12.12 -5.53 -2.53
CA ILE A 94 -12.28 -6.37 -3.72
C ILE A 94 -11.73 -5.62 -4.93
N ARG A 95 -10.92 -6.30 -5.72
CA ARG A 95 -10.33 -5.75 -6.95
C ARG A 95 -11.04 -6.32 -8.16
N TYR A 96 -11.29 -5.43 -9.10
CA TYR A 96 -11.89 -5.73 -10.38
C TYR A 96 -10.94 -5.22 -11.47
N SER A 97 -10.51 -6.12 -12.36
CA SER A 97 -9.80 -5.75 -13.59
C SER A 97 -10.56 -6.27 -14.81
N PHE A 98 -10.53 -5.46 -15.87
CA PHE A 98 -11.03 -5.81 -17.18
C PHE A 98 -9.88 -5.70 -18.17
N ASP A 99 -9.42 -6.83 -18.67
CA ASP A 99 -8.42 -6.89 -19.73
C ASP A 99 -9.15 -7.05 -21.05
N THR A 100 -8.98 -6.09 -21.95
CA THR A 100 -9.77 -6.01 -23.18
C THR A 100 -8.91 -5.76 -24.39
N SER A 101 -9.33 -6.29 -25.53
CA SER A 101 -8.76 -5.97 -26.83
C SER A 101 -9.77 -5.12 -27.61
N ILE A 102 -9.30 -4.00 -28.15
CA ILE A 102 -10.12 -3.05 -28.90
C ILE A 102 -10.19 -3.49 -30.35
N ASN A 103 -11.40 -3.47 -30.90
CA ASN A 103 -11.59 -3.68 -32.32
C ASN A 103 -11.08 -2.46 -33.11
N PRO A 104 -10.03 -2.58 -33.94
CA PRO A 104 -9.50 -1.44 -34.72
C PRO A 104 -10.50 -0.90 -35.75
N HIS A 105 -11.50 -1.70 -36.12
CA HIS A 105 -12.60 -1.32 -37.01
C HIS A 105 -13.88 -0.96 -36.24
N GLY A 106 -13.82 -0.91 -34.91
CA GLY A 106 -14.92 -0.53 -34.04
C GLY A 106 -15.22 0.97 -34.07
N ASN A 107 -16.11 1.40 -33.18
CA ASN A 107 -16.53 2.80 -33.09
C ASN A 107 -15.68 3.65 -32.13
N LEU A 108 -14.56 3.13 -31.63
CA LEU A 108 -13.67 3.83 -30.69
C LEU A 108 -12.25 3.85 -31.26
N THR A 109 -11.66 5.05 -31.33
CA THR A 109 -10.30 5.26 -31.82
C THR A 109 -9.40 5.77 -30.69
N TYR A 110 -8.29 5.09 -30.48
CA TYR A 110 -7.30 5.49 -29.47
C TYR A 110 -6.70 6.87 -29.77
N LYS A 111 -6.44 7.66 -28.73
CA LYS A 111 -6.01 9.09 -28.76
C LYS A 111 -7.01 10.08 -29.37
N ILE A 112 -8.18 9.61 -29.81
CA ILE A 112 -9.29 10.47 -30.25
C ILE A 112 -10.42 10.37 -29.24
N ASP A 113 -10.92 9.16 -29.03
CA ASP A 113 -12.09 8.90 -28.16
C ASP A 113 -11.67 8.53 -26.74
N PHE A 114 -10.51 7.89 -26.56
CA PHE A 114 -9.99 7.50 -25.26
C PHE A 114 -8.47 7.56 -25.20
N ASP A 115 -7.92 7.81 -24.00
CA ASP A 115 -6.49 7.79 -23.73
C ASP A 115 -6.15 7.24 -22.33
N LEU A 116 -4.88 6.89 -22.12
CA LEU A 116 -4.35 6.41 -20.86
C LEU A 116 -4.67 7.39 -19.73
N GLY A 117 -5.20 6.86 -18.62
CA GLY A 117 -5.56 7.64 -17.44
C GLY A 117 -6.92 8.32 -17.49
N GLN A 118 -7.65 8.25 -18.62
CA GLN A 118 -9.03 8.72 -18.68
C GLN A 118 -9.99 7.76 -17.98
N THR A 119 -11.06 8.32 -17.42
CA THR A 119 -12.17 7.55 -16.86
C THR A 119 -13.17 7.25 -17.97
N VAL A 120 -13.59 6.00 -18.10
CA VAL A 120 -14.47 5.49 -19.17
C VAL A 120 -15.53 4.57 -18.59
N LYS A 121 -16.59 4.30 -19.36
CA LYS A 121 -17.63 3.36 -18.96
C LYS A 121 -17.39 1.99 -19.59
N VAL A 122 -17.38 0.94 -18.78
CA VAL A 122 -17.28 -0.45 -19.24
C VAL A 122 -18.61 -1.15 -18.94
N ILE A 123 -19.18 -1.77 -19.97
CA ILE A 123 -20.42 -2.52 -19.88
C ILE A 123 -20.16 -3.92 -20.42
N SER A 124 -20.60 -4.94 -19.68
CA SER A 124 -20.67 -6.33 -20.15
C SER A 124 -22.03 -6.88 -19.80
N LYS A 125 -22.90 -7.09 -20.81
CA LYS A 125 -24.23 -7.66 -20.53
C LYS A 125 -24.13 -9.14 -20.14
N ALA A 126 -23.15 -9.85 -20.68
CA ALA A 126 -22.90 -11.27 -20.37
C ALA A 126 -22.66 -11.51 -18.86
N TRP A 127 -21.96 -10.60 -18.19
CA TRP A 127 -21.70 -10.69 -16.74
C TRP A 127 -22.56 -9.76 -15.89
N GLY A 128 -23.50 -9.02 -16.52
CA GLY A 128 -24.34 -8.06 -15.81
C GLY A 128 -23.58 -6.89 -15.18
N VAL A 129 -22.38 -6.57 -15.70
CA VAL A 129 -21.51 -5.54 -15.14
C VAL A 129 -21.66 -4.24 -15.91
N SER A 130 -21.83 -3.13 -15.19
CA SER A 130 -21.73 -1.77 -15.72
C SER A 130 -21.01 -0.91 -14.70
N MET A 131 -19.80 -0.46 -15.02
CA MET A 131 -19.01 0.38 -14.11
C MET A 131 -18.26 1.48 -14.84
N THR A 132 -17.94 2.54 -14.09
CA THR A 132 -17.10 3.66 -14.54
C THR A 132 -15.72 3.48 -13.91
N THR A 133 -14.69 3.38 -14.74
CA THR A 133 -13.34 3.00 -14.30
C THR A 133 -12.28 3.69 -15.14
N ARG A 134 -11.03 3.73 -14.64
CA ARG A 134 -9.91 4.37 -15.33
C ARG A 134 -9.17 3.38 -16.21
N ILE A 135 -8.71 3.86 -17.37
CA ILE A 135 -7.72 3.15 -18.20
C ILE A 135 -6.37 3.21 -17.49
N THR A 136 -5.90 2.06 -17.02
CA THR A 136 -4.62 1.96 -16.30
C THR A 136 -3.45 1.59 -17.19
N GLU A 137 -3.73 0.93 -18.32
CA GLU A 137 -2.73 0.50 -19.27
C GLU A 137 -3.31 0.49 -20.68
N VAL A 138 -2.48 0.88 -21.65
CA VAL A 138 -2.75 0.76 -23.08
C VAL A 138 -1.51 0.16 -23.72
N GLU A 139 -1.68 -0.95 -24.40
CA GLU A 139 -0.64 -1.60 -25.20
C GLU A 139 -0.99 -1.44 -26.69
N GLU A 140 -0.06 -0.88 -27.47
CA GLU A 140 -0.12 -0.86 -28.93
C GLU A 140 0.84 -1.92 -29.48
N THR A 141 0.32 -2.86 -30.25
CA THR A 141 1.12 -3.82 -31.00
C THR A 141 1.01 -3.52 -32.50
N TYR A 142 2.14 -3.61 -33.20
CA TYR A 142 2.21 -3.44 -34.65
C TYR A 142 2.79 -4.71 -35.25
N ASP A 143 1.99 -5.42 -36.04
CA ASP A 143 2.36 -6.68 -36.69
C ASP A 143 2.07 -6.64 -38.21
N ALA A 144 2.17 -7.80 -38.87
CA ALA A 144 1.91 -7.94 -40.29
C ALA A 144 0.41 -7.80 -40.65
N ASP A 145 -0.48 -7.98 -39.68
CA ASP A 145 -1.94 -7.93 -39.82
C ASP A 145 -2.50 -6.53 -39.50
N GLY A 146 -1.72 -5.69 -38.81
CA GLY A 146 -1.99 -4.27 -38.64
C GLY A 146 -1.62 -3.74 -37.24
N GLN A 147 -2.34 -2.71 -36.81
CA GLN A 147 -2.27 -2.19 -35.45
C GLN A 147 -3.33 -2.87 -34.58
N SER A 148 -2.95 -3.40 -33.43
CA SER A 148 -3.87 -3.86 -32.39
C SER A 148 -3.65 -3.07 -31.10
N ILE A 149 -4.75 -2.85 -30.38
CA ILE A 149 -4.75 -2.04 -29.15
C ILE A 149 -5.40 -2.86 -28.05
N SER A 150 -4.68 -3.08 -26.97
CA SER A 150 -5.17 -3.74 -25.76
C SER A 150 -5.23 -2.75 -24.61
N VAL A 151 -6.31 -2.78 -23.85
CA VAL A 151 -6.60 -1.81 -22.79
C VAL A 151 -6.98 -2.56 -21.52
N VAL A 152 -6.35 -2.17 -20.41
CA VAL A 152 -6.68 -2.66 -19.07
C VAL A 152 -7.43 -1.58 -18.31
N PHE A 153 -8.57 -1.94 -17.75
CA PHE A 153 -9.37 -1.07 -16.90
C PHE A 153 -9.40 -1.55 -15.45
N GLY A 154 -9.47 -0.61 -14.51
CA GLY A 154 -9.68 -0.92 -13.09
C GLY A 154 -8.41 -0.93 -12.25
N LYS A 155 -8.55 -1.35 -10.98
CA LYS A 155 -7.40 -1.44 -10.08
C LYS A 155 -6.67 -2.74 -10.41
N ALA A 156 -5.60 -2.65 -11.20
CA ALA A 156 -4.58 -3.69 -11.25
C ALA A 156 -4.14 -4.04 -9.81
N GLU A 157 -3.63 -5.26 -9.60
CA GLU A 157 -2.97 -5.63 -8.34
C GLU A 157 -2.06 -4.48 -7.88
N LEU A 158 -2.00 -4.22 -6.56
CA LEU A 158 -1.17 -3.13 -6.04
C LEU A 158 0.22 -3.28 -6.65
N THR A 159 0.62 -2.33 -7.49
CA THR A 159 1.97 -2.35 -8.01
C THR A 159 2.91 -2.23 -6.81
N ILE A 160 4.12 -2.78 -6.90
CA ILE A 160 5.12 -2.67 -5.84
C ILE A 160 5.27 -1.19 -5.41
N ALA A 161 5.17 -0.25 -6.34
CA ALA A 161 5.19 1.19 -6.06
C ALA A 161 3.99 1.71 -5.25
N GLN A 162 2.78 1.20 -5.50
CA GLN A 162 1.60 1.56 -4.72
C GLN A 162 1.65 0.95 -3.32
N LYS A 163 2.16 -0.29 -3.19
CA LYS A 163 2.44 -0.92 -1.90
C LYS A 163 3.48 -0.12 -1.11
N ILE A 164 4.61 0.23 -1.74
CA ILE A 164 5.63 1.12 -1.17
C ILE A 164 5.04 2.46 -0.73
N ARG A 165 4.12 3.05 -1.49
CA ARG A 165 3.49 4.33 -1.12
C ARG A 165 2.54 4.19 0.07
N SER A 166 1.81 3.08 0.14
CA SER A 166 0.95 2.75 1.28
C SER A 166 1.79 2.53 2.53
N ASP A 167 2.81 1.67 2.43
CA ASP A 167 3.79 1.39 3.48
C ASP A 167 4.49 2.69 3.91
N LEU A 168 4.88 3.56 2.97
CA LEU A 168 5.50 4.86 3.26
C LEU A 168 4.54 5.82 3.98
N SER A 169 3.22 5.74 3.73
CA SER A 169 2.24 6.53 4.48
C SER A 169 2.11 6.08 5.93
N GLU A 170 2.19 4.76 6.17
CA GLU A 170 2.19 4.18 7.52
C GLU A 170 3.48 4.53 8.28
N VAL A 171 4.62 4.41 7.60
CA VAL A 171 5.95 4.80 8.11
C VAL A 171 6.00 6.31 8.37
N LYS A 172 5.38 7.14 7.52
CA LYS A 172 5.29 8.58 7.75
C LYS A 172 4.52 8.87 9.04
N THR A 173 3.37 8.24 9.26
CA THR A 173 2.61 8.43 10.51
C THR A 173 3.43 8.04 11.74
N ALA A 174 4.24 6.97 11.65
CA ALA A 174 5.12 6.54 12.74
C ALA A 174 6.34 7.47 12.97
N ILE A 175 6.97 7.99 11.91
CA ILE A 175 8.16 8.87 12.03
C ILE A 175 7.79 10.29 12.50
N PHE A 176 6.60 10.78 12.15
CA PHE A 176 6.12 12.08 12.62
C PHE A 176 5.60 12.04 14.06
N ALA A 177 5.50 10.85 14.68
CA ALA A 177 5.21 10.70 16.09
C ALA A 177 6.41 11.22 16.93
N PRO A 178 6.20 12.09 17.93
CA PRO A 178 7.25 12.62 18.80
C PRO A 178 8.21 11.56 19.38
N THR A 179 7.70 10.40 19.77
CA THR A 179 8.46 9.27 20.31
C THR A 179 9.35 8.61 19.28
N GLY A 180 8.96 8.58 18.00
CA GLY A 180 9.79 8.00 16.93
C GLY A 180 11.13 8.75 16.77
N ILE A 181 11.13 10.07 17.04
CA ILE A 181 12.36 10.88 17.08
C ILE A 181 13.10 10.67 18.41
N SER A 182 12.38 10.54 19.53
CA SER A 182 12.98 10.28 20.85
C SER A 182 13.63 8.90 20.99
N GLU A 183 13.05 7.84 20.42
CA GLU A 183 13.62 6.49 20.41
C GLU A 183 14.93 6.44 19.61
N ILE A 184 14.99 7.15 18.46
CA ILE A 184 16.21 7.27 17.67
C ILE A 184 17.27 8.07 18.44
N ALA A 185 16.89 9.16 19.10
CA ALA A 185 17.80 9.95 19.94
C ALA A 185 18.33 9.14 21.14
N GLN A 186 17.48 8.33 21.76
CA GLN A 186 17.85 7.45 22.87
C GLN A 186 18.79 6.33 22.42
N ALA A 187 18.51 5.71 21.27
CA ALA A 187 19.37 4.68 20.69
C ALA A 187 20.76 5.23 20.32
N ILE A 188 20.83 6.46 19.78
CA ILE A 188 22.12 7.13 19.52
C ILE A 188 22.85 7.42 20.84
N GLY A 189 22.16 7.93 21.86
CA GLY A 189 22.78 8.18 23.17
C GLY A 189 23.33 6.92 23.85
N THR A 190 22.61 5.80 23.78
CA THR A 190 23.09 4.51 24.29
C THR A 190 24.31 4.02 23.51
N VAL A 191 24.35 4.20 22.18
CA VAL A 191 25.51 3.83 21.37
C VAL A 191 26.73 4.71 21.71
N GLU A 192 26.54 6.01 21.89
CA GLU A 192 27.61 6.94 22.32
C GLU A 192 28.15 6.58 23.71
N GLU A 193 27.28 6.24 24.66
CA GLU A 193 27.68 5.78 26.00
C GLU A 193 28.46 4.47 25.95
N THR A 194 28.00 3.49 25.16
CA THR A 194 28.72 2.21 24.98
C THR A 194 30.07 2.38 24.28
N LEU A 195 30.19 3.31 23.32
CA LEU A 195 31.48 3.62 22.69
C LEU A 195 32.45 4.24 23.71
N GLY A 196 31.98 5.18 24.53
CA GLY A 196 32.80 5.81 25.57
C GLY A 196 33.36 4.80 26.58
N ILE A 197 32.53 3.85 27.02
CA ILE A 197 32.96 2.76 27.93
C ILE A 197 34.01 1.87 27.26
N VAL A 198 33.86 1.57 25.97
CA VAL A 198 34.82 0.74 25.22
C VAL A 198 36.15 1.48 25.02
N GLU A 199 36.14 2.78 24.74
CA GLU A 199 37.36 3.60 24.63
C GLU A 199 38.09 3.73 25.98
N GLU A 200 37.37 3.92 27.08
CA GLU A 200 37.94 3.95 28.44
C GLU A 200 38.58 2.60 28.81
N THR A 201 37.87 1.50 28.55
CA THR A 201 38.37 0.14 28.83
C THR A 201 39.59 -0.24 27.97
N LEU A 202 39.67 0.24 26.73
CA LEU A 202 40.83 0.07 25.85
C LEU A 202 42.01 0.97 26.25
N GLY A 203 41.73 2.17 26.77
CA GLY A 203 42.73 3.09 27.33
C GLY A 203 43.43 2.49 28.54
N ASP A 204 42.68 1.93 29.49
CA ASP A 204 43.22 1.26 30.68
C ASP A 204 44.08 0.03 30.34
N LEU A 205 43.79 -0.68 29.25
CA LEU A 205 44.60 -1.80 28.77
C LEU A 205 45.95 -1.37 28.17
N THR A 206 46.14 -0.08 27.86
CA THR A 206 47.42 0.46 27.39
C THR A 206 48.33 0.96 28.52
N GLU A 207 47.81 1.08 29.75
CA GLU A 207 48.57 1.35 30.99
C GLU A 207 48.89 0.07 31.78
N VAL A 208 49.14 -1.05 31.10
CA VAL A 208 49.69 -2.24 31.77
C VAL A 208 51.19 -2.02 32.02
N ASP A 209 51.47 -1.82 33.30
CA ASP A 209 52.74 -1.77 34.03
C ASP A 209 53.98 -2.39 33.32
N SER A 210 55.06 -1.62 33.27
CA SER A 210 56.35 -2.02 32.67
C SER A 210 57.24 -2.88 33.59
N GLU A 211 56.74 -3.36 34.73
CA GLU A 211 57.52 -4.20 35.66
C GLU A 211 57.34 -5.71 35.46
N ILE A 212 57.76 -6.26 34.31
CA ILE A 212 58.31 -7.62 34.27
C ILE A 212 59.59 -7.62 33.42
N GLN A 213 60.67 -7.12 34.02
CA GLN A 213 62.03 -7.31 33.53
C GLN A 213 62.46 -8.74 33.87
N GLY A 214 62.25 -9.68 32.94
CA GLY A 214 62.75 -11.04 33.05
C GLY A 214 64.28 -11.04 33.06
N ASP A 215 64.86 -11.53 34.15
CA ASP A 215 66.29 -11.69 34.37
C ASP A 215 66.93 -12.55 33.25
N SER A 216 68.11 -12.15 32.79
CA SER A 216 68.84 -12.82 31.71
C SER A 216 69.84 -13.81 32.31
N VAL A 217 69.62 -15.12 32.09
CA VAL A 217 70.62 -16.19 32.28
C VAL A 217 70.66 -17.07 31.03
#